data_AF-A0A7W4IHB3-F1
#
_entry.id   AF-A0A7W4IHB3-F1
#
_cell.length_a   1.000
_cell.length_b   1.000
_cell.length_c   1.000
_cell.angle_alpha   90.00
_cell.angle_beta   90.00
_cell.angle_gamma   90.00
#
_symmetry.space_group_name_H-M   'P 1'
#
loop_
_entity.id
_entity.type
_entity.pdbx_description
1 polymer ?
#
loop_
_entity_poly.entity_id
_entity_poly.type
_entity_poly.pdbx_seq_one_letter_code
_entity_poly.pdbx_strand_id
1 'polypeptide(L)' 'IGERAGEYISVALDDPVFMQPIRATLFQTGRGKSEWQLVWNRPAKRPGGRE' A
#
# COMPACT_ATOMS: atom_id res chain seq x y z
N ILE A 1 6.46 -19.49 -16.75
CA ILE A 1 5.24 -18.77 -17.17
C ILE A 1 4.74 -18.04 -15.94
N GLY A 2 4.86 -16.71 -15.93
CA GLY A 2 4.68 -15.89 -14.72
C GLY A 2 3.25 -15.93 -14.22
N GLU A 3 3.09 -16.18 -12.93
CA GLU A 3 1.84 -16.06 -12.20
C GLU A 3 1.28 -14.65 -12.47
N ARG A 4 0.12 -14.55 -13.12
CA ARG A 4 -0.57 -13.26 -13.25
C ARG A 4 -0.82 -12.78 -11.83
N ALA A 5 -0.21 -11.66 -11.44
CA ALA A 5 -0.62 -10.95 -10.24
C ALA A 5 -2.15 -10.80 -10.34
N GLY A 6 -2.88 -11.36 -9.37
CA GLY A 6 -4.34 -11.46 -9.42
C GLY A 6 -5.04 -10.09 -9.43
N GLU A 7 -6.31 -10.08 -9.03
CA GLU A 7 -7.03 -8.81 -8.83
C GLU A 7 -6.30 -7.96 -7.76
N TYR A 8 -6.22 -6.65 -7.99
CA TYR A 8 -5.64 -5.73 -7.03
C TYR A 8 -6.49 -4.48 -6.86
N ILE A 9 -6.39 -3.86 -5.69
CA ILE A 9 -7.08 -2.61 -5.34
C ILE A 9 -6.01 -1.62 -4.91
N SER A 10 -5.98 -0.45 -5.54
CA SER A 10 -5.15 0.68 -5.11
C SER A 10 -5.95 1.57 -4.17
N VAL A 11 -5.34 1.95 -3.03
CA VAL A 11 -5.96 2.80 -2.01
C VAL A 11 -5.06 4.00 -1.75
N ALA A 12 -5.66 5.19 -1.76
CA ALA A 12 -5.00 6.43 -1.37
C ALA A 12 -5.79 7.06 -0.21
N LEU A 13 -5.11 7.27 0.91
CA LEU A 13 -5.64 7.99 2.06
C LEU A 13 -5.03 9.39 2.03
N ASP A 14 -5.84 10.35 1.59
CA ASP A 14 -5.48 11.75 1.48
C ASP A 14 -6.35 12.53 2.47
N ASP A 15 -5.83 12.71 3.67
CA ASP A 15 -6.48 13.43 4.76
C ASP A 15 -5.53 14.55 5.24
N PRO A 16 -6.01 15.78 5.47
CA PRO A 16 -5.19 16.89 5.96
C PRO A 16 -4.46 16.63 7.28
N VAL A 17 -4.92 15.66 8.08
CA VAL A 17 -4.27 15.22 9.32
C VAL A 17 -2.94 14.49 9.03
N PHE A 18 -2.78 13.91 7.84
CA PHE A 18 -1.52 13.30 7.43
C PHE A 18 -0.57 14.34 6.86
N MET A 19 0.69 14.30 7.31
CA MET A 19 1.77 15.13 6.74
C MET A 19 1.97 14.92 5.23
N GLN A 20 1.56 13.77 4.73
CA GLN A 20 1.46 13.48 3.30
C GLN A 20 0.50 12.31 3.06
N PRO A 21 -0.05 12.17 1.84
CA PRO A 21 -0.96 11.09 1.51
C PRO A 21 -0.31 9.71 1.72
N ILE A 22 -1.07 8.77 2.26
CA ILE A 22 -0.63 7.38 2.43
C ILE A 22 -1.17 6.56 1.26
N ARG A 23 -0.29 5.82 0.61
CA ARG A 23 -0.65 4.93 -0.50
C ARG A 23 -0.50 3.47 -0.08
N ALA A 24 -1.46 2.66 -0.48
CA ALA A 24 -1.43 1.23 -0.26
C ALA A 24 -1.98 0.47 -1.46
N THR A 25 -1.63 -0.80 -1.55
CA THR A 25 -2.16 -1.71 -2.57
C THR A 25 -2.54 -3.02 -1.91
N LEU A 26 -3.77 -3.47 -2.14
CA LEU A 26 -4.25 -4.78 -1.75
C LEU A 26 -4.11 -5.70 -2.96
N PHE A 27 -3.42 -6.81 -2.80
CA PHE A 27 -3.32 -7.87 -3.80
C PHE A 27 -4.15 -9.06 -3.34
N GLN A 28 -5.04 -9.56 -4.18
CA GLN A 28 -5.78 -10.76 -3.87
C GLN A 28 -4.83 -11.95 -3.79
N THR A 29 -4.87 -12.66 -2.68
CA THR A 29 -4.04 -13.85 -2.44
C THR A 29 -4.93 -15.08 -2.29
N GLY A 30 -4.45 -16.23 -2.76
CA GLY A 30 -5.16 -17.50 -2.59
C GLY A 30 -6.29 -17.73 -3.59
N ARG A 31 -6.79 -18.98 -3.63
CA ARG A 31 -7.83 -19.42 -4.58
C ARG A 31 -9.25 -18.97 -4.19
N GLY A 32 -9.44 -18.51 -2.95
CA GLY A 32 -10.77 -18.27 -2.36
C GLY A 32 -11.31 -16.84 -2.46
N LYS A 33 -10.61 -15.91 -3.12
CA LYS A 33 -10.94 -14.47 -3.22
C LYS A 33 -11.10 -13.67 -1.92
N SER A 34 -11.10 -14.33 -0.76
CA SER A 34 -11.32 -13.72 0.56
C SER A 34 -10.04 -13.24 1.25
N GLU A 35 -8.86 -13.64 0.77
CA GLU A 35 -7.59 -13.24 1.36
C GLU A 35 -6.93 -12.16 0.50
N TRP A 36 -6.41 -11.13 1.18
CA TRP A 36 -5.77 -10.00 0.54
C TRP A 36 -4.49 -9.63 1.28
N GLN A 37 -3.42 -9.42 0.54
CA GLN A 37 -2.16 -8.90 1.05
C GLN A 37 -2.12 -7.38 0.89
N LEU A 38 -1.93 -6.68 2.00
CA LEU A 38 -1.79 -5.23 2.03
C LEU A 38 -0.32 -4.79 1.99
N VAL A 39 0.04 -4.02 0.97
CA VAL A 39 1.38 -3.44 0.79
C VAL A 39 1.30 -1.94 1.03
N TRP A 40 1.97 -1.45 2.08
CA TRP A 40 2.05 -0.03 2.40
C TRP A 40 3.24 0.64 1.71
N ASN A 41 2.97 1.66 0.90
CA ASN A 41 4.00 2.54 0.36
C ASN A 41 4.11 3.76 1.27
N ARG A 42 4.78 3.58 2.41
CA ARG A 42 5.12 4.71 3.28
C ARG A 42 6.43 5.34 2.79
N PRO A 43 6.48 6.67 2.63
CA PRO A 43 7.76 7.38 2.46
C PRO A 43 8.71 7.01 3.60
N ALA A 44 10.01 6.90 3.31
CA ALA A 44 11.00 6.76 4.36
C ALA A 44 10.87 7.93 5.34
N LYS A 45 10.97 7.65 6.65
CA LYS A 45 11.07 8.71 7.66
C LYS A 45 12.26 9.57 7.26
N ARG A 46 12.04 10.87 6.97
CA ARG A 46 13.16 11.78 6.68
C ARG A 46 14.20 11.62 7.81
N PRO A 47 15.49 11.36 7.51
CA PRO A 47 16.52 11.49 8.54
C PRO A 47 16.35 12.88 9.12
N GLY A 48 16.30 12.95 10.46
CA GLY A 48 15.79 14.09 11.21
C GLY A 48 16.16 15.43 10.59
N GLY A 49 15.19 16.34 10.51
CA GLY A 49 15.48 17.75 10.39
C GLY A 49 16.60 18.05 11.38
N ARG A 50 17.76 18.35 10.84
CA ARG A 50 18.98 18.61 11.58
C ARG A 50 18.83 19.99 12.20
N GLU A 51 19.07 20.03 13.52
CA GLU A 51 19.23 21.21 14.39
C GLU A 51 18.00 22.11 14.62
#